data_AF-A0A2A2CG38-F1
#
_entry.id   AF-A0A2A2CG38-F1
#
_cell.length_a   1.000
_cell.length_b   1.000
_cell.length_c   1.000
_cell.angle_alpha   90.00
_cell.angle_beta   90.00
_cell.angle_gamma   90.00
#
_symmetry.space_group_name_H-M   'P 1'
#
loop_
_entity.id
_entity.type
_entity.pdbx_description
1 polymer ?
#
loop_
_entity_poly.entity_id
_entity_poly.type
_entity_poly.pdbx_seq_one_letter_code
_entity_poly.pdbx_strand_id
1 'polypeptide(L)'
;MINRYGYLTELSGLLRDASNGMQNGAHMQSHCPTHLKGTLMRAAVALRGEAVQVVDSPGGKREVMDACGVHRVLTWHERVAIWLLGGKLEIRP
;
A
#
# COMPACT_ATOMS: atom_id res chain seq x y z
N MET A 1 -6.65 -4.79 -23.06
CA MET A 1 -6.55 -3.44 -22.47
C MET A 1 -7.50 -3.39 -21.28
N ILE A 2 -6.99 -3.46 -20.05
CA ILE A 2 -7.80 -3.33 -18.83
C ILE A 2 -8.11 -1.84 -18.66
N ASN A 3 -9.39 -1.49 -18.60
CA ASN A 3 -9.87 -0.11 -18.51
C ASN A 3 -9.47 0.48 -17.15
N ARG A 4 -8.40 1.30 -17.11
CA ARG A 4 -7.84 1.94 -15.90
C ARG A 4 -8.89 2.70 -15.07
N TYR A 5 -9.95 3.22 -15.71
CA TYR A 5 -11.01 3.95 -15.02
C TYR A 5 -11.88 3.03 -14.16
N GLY A 6 -12.30 1.87 -14.69
CA GLY A 6 -13.10 0.91 -13.92
C GLY A 6 -12.33 0.36 -12.71
N TYR A 7 -11.02 0.15 -12.88
CA TYR A 7 -10.13 -0.34 -11.83
C TYR A 7 -10.01 0.62 -10.63
N LEU A 8 -9.82 1.92 -10.89
CA LEU A 8 -9.72 2.93 -9.83
C LEU A 8 -11.06 3.15 -9.12
N THR A 9 -12.18 3.05 -9.84
CA THR A 9 -13.52 3.12 -9.23
C THR A 9 -13.77 1.94 -8.30
N GLU A 10 -13.43 0.73 -8.72
CA GLU A 10 -13.56 -0.47 -7.88
C GLU A 10 -12.69 -0.39 -6.62
N LEU A 11 -11.43 0.05 -6.78
CA LEU A 11 -10.52 0.28 -5.65
C LEU A 11 -11.09 1.32 -4.67
N SER A 12 -11.63 2.43 -5.18
CA SER A 12 -12.20 3.50 -4.33
C SER A 12 -13.41 3.00 -3.53
N GLY A 13 -14.21 2.10 -4.09
CA GLY A 13 -15.31 1.44 -3.40
C GLY A 13 -14.82 0.55 -2.27
N LEU A 14 -13.84 -0.32 -2.54
CA LEU A 14 -13.22 -1.19 -1.53
C LEU A 14 -12.63 -0.40 -0.36
N LEU A 15 -11.93 0.70 -0.65
CA LEU A 15 -11.34 1.57 0.39
C LEU A 15 -12.41 2.30 1.21
N ARG A 16 -13.51 2.73 0.58
CA ARG A 16 -14.63 3.39 1.28
C ARG A 16 -15.36 2.42 2.20
N ASP A 17 -15.61 1.20 1.75
CA ASP A 17 -16.20 0.14 2.58
C ASP A 17 -15.30 -0.22 3.76
N ALA A 18 -13.99 -0.28 3.54
CA ALA A 18 -13.04 -0.50 4.62
C ALA A 18 -13.02 0.63 5.65
N SER A 19 -13.04 1.89 5.19
CA SER A 19 -13.09 3.08 6.04
C SER A 19 -14.36 3.13 6.89
N ASN A 20 -15.52 2.83 6.28
CA ASN A 20 -16.80 2.76 6.99
C ASN A 20 -16.79 1.66 8.06
N GLY A 21 -16.17 0.51 7.78
CA GLY A 21 -15.99 -0.55 8.77
C GLY A 21 -15.12 -0.13 9.96
N MET A 22 -14.05 0.63 9.69
CA MET A 22 -13.10 1.10 10.71
C MET A 22 -13.62 2.25 11.58
N GLN A 23 -14.49 3.14 11.06
CA GLN A 23 -15.09 4.23 11.84
C GLN A 23 -15.95 3.72 13.02
N ASN A 24 -16.47 2.49 12.93
CA ASN A 24 -17.17 1.81 14.03
C ASN A 24 -16.20 1.14 15.03
N GLY A 25 -14.96 1.65 15.13
CA GLY A 25 -13.78 1.00 15.69
C GLY A 25 -13.85 0.51 17.14
N ALA A 26 -14.84 0.97 17.93
CA ALA A 26 -15.07 0.46 19.29
C ALA A 26 -15.43 -1.05 19.32
N HIS A 27 -15.97 -1.60 18.23
CA HIS A 27 -16.32 -3.03 18.14
C HIS A 27 -15.27 -3.92 17.44
N MET A 28 -14.25 -3.34 16.79
CA MET A 28 -13.29 -4.12 15.98
C MET A 28 -12.05 -4.60 16.74
N GLN A 29 -11.76 -4.04 17.93
CA GLN A 29 -10.64 -4.50 18.75
C GLN A 29 -10.81 -5.94 19.25
N SER A 30 -12.05 -6.46 19.31
CA SER A 30 -12.32 -7.85 19.74
C SER A 30 -12.51 -8.82 18.57
N HIS A 31 -12.93 -8.35 17.39
CA HIS A 31 -13.18 -9.21 16.24
C HIS A 31 -13.05 -8.42 14.94
N CYS A 32 -11.98 -8.63 14.17
CA CYS A 32 -11.88 -8.09 12.82
C CYS A 32 -12.85 -8.89 11.93
N PRO A 33 -13.94 -8.28 11.40
CA PRO A 33 -14.89 -9.00 10.58
C PRO A 33 -14.20 -9.52 9.32
N THR A 34 -14.39 -10.81 9.04
CA THR A 34 -13.75 -11.53 7.92
C THR A 34 -13.90 -10.81 6.59
N HIS A 35 -15.03 -10.13 6.39
CA HIS A 35 -15.30 -9.29 5.21
C HIS A 35 -14.33 -8.13 5.09
N LEU A 36 -14.04 -7.40 6.19
CA LEU A 36 -13.11 -6.28 6.18
C LEU A 36 -11.70 -6.73 5.82
N LYS A 37 -11.24 -7.84 6.42
CA LYS A 37 -9.94 -8.44 6.08
C LYS A 37 -9.85 -8.80 4.60
N GLY A 38 -10.91 -9.41 4.04
CA GLY A 38 -10.97 -9.74 2.61
C GLY A 38 -10.92 -8.50 1.71
N THR A 39 -11.69 -7.47 2.03
CA THR A 39 -11.74 -6.20 1.29
C THR A 39 -10.39 -5.47 1.32
N LEU A 40 -9.76 -5.36 2.49
CA LEU A 40 -8.43 -4.77 2.64
C LEU A 40 -7.37 -5.56 1.87
N MET A 41 -7.42 -6.89 1.91
CA MET A 41 -6.50 -7.73 1.14
C MET A 41 -6.66 -7.52 -0.37
N ARG A 42 -7.90 -7.40 -0.88
CA ARG A 42 -8.15 -7.10 -2.29
C ARG A 42 -7.64 -5.72 -2.68
N ALA A 43 -7.88 -4.70 -1.84
CA ALA A 43 -7.35 -3.36 -2.06
C ALA A 43 -5.81 -3.35 -2.04
N ALA A 44 -5.18 -4.07 -1.11
CA ALA A 44 -3.72 -4.21 -1.03
C ALA A 44 -3.14 -4.91 -2.28
N VAL A 45 -3.77 -5.99 -2.75
CA VAL A 45 -3.37 -6.69 -3.98
C VAL A 45 -3.51 -5.76 -5.19
N ALA A 46 -4.58 -4.97 -5.25
CA ALA A 46 -4.78 -4.00 -6.32
C ALA A 46 -3.78 -2.83 -6.27
N LEU A 47 -3.27 -2.49 -5.09
CA LEU A 47 -2.24 -1.47 -4.91
C LEU A 47 -0.82 -2.03 -5.01
N ARG A 48 -0.66 -3.34 -5.21
CA ARG A 48 0.64 -3.99 -5.24
C ARG A 48 1.47 -3.47 -6.41
N GLY A 49 2.63 -2.88 -6.08
CA GLY A 49 3.56 -2.30 -7.05
C GLY A 49 3.25 -0.86 -7.47
N GLU A 50 2.04 -0.36 -7.20
CA GLU A 50 1.65 1.05 -7.42
C GLU A 50 1.82 1.87 -6.13
N ALA A 51 1.46 1.29 -4.98
CA ALA A 51 1.73 1.86 -3.66
C ALA A 51 2.88 1.11 -3.00
N VAL A 52 4.01 1.78 -2.91
CA VAL A 52 5.24 1.27 -2.31
C VAL A 52 5.77 2.28 -1.31
N GLN A 53 6.20 1.80 -0.15
CA GLN A 53 6.81 2.62 0.89
C GLN A 53 8.26 2.21 1.04
N VAL A 54 9.18 3.17 1.11
CA VAL A 54 10.55 2.88 1.52
C VAL A 54 10.63 2.93 3.04
N VAL A 55 11.20 1.88 3.62
CA VAL A 55 11.40 1.72 5.05
C VAL A 55 12.87 1.48 5.35
N ASP A 56 13.34 2.01 6.47
CA ASP A 56 14.68 1.72 6.99
C ASP A 56 14.61 0.47 7.86
N SER A 57 15.16 -0.65 7.38
CA SER A 57 15.27 -1.86 8.20
C SER A 57 16.30 -1.68 9.32
N PRO A 58 16.15 -2.36 10.47
CA PRO A 58 17.03 -2.21 11.64
C PRO A 58 18.52 -2.53 11.39
N GLY A 59 18.87 -3.10 10.24
CA GLY A 59 20.25 -3.31 9.79
C GLY A 59 20.82 -2.20 8.88
N GLY A 60 20.17 -1.03 8.79
CA GLY A 60 20.61 0.10 7.95
C GLY A 60 20.40 -0.12 6.44
N LYS A 61 19.69 -1.18 6.05
CA LYS A 61 19.33 -1.45 4.66
C LYS A 61 17.97 -0.83 4.38
N ARG A 62 17.91 0.05 3.37
CA ARG A 62 16.62 0.54 2.87
C ARG A 62 15.92 -0.53 2.05
N GLU A 63 14.67 -0.75 2.40
CA GLU A 63 13.78 -1.70 1.75
C GLU A 63 12.56 -0.96 1.20
N VAL A 64 11.93 -1.58 0.21
CA VAL A 64 10.61 -1.21 -0.29
C VAL A 64 9.63 -2.23 0.24
N MET A 65 8.59 -1.75 0.90
CA MET A 65 7.43 -2.52 1.30
C MET A 65 6.28 -2.22 0.34
N ASP A 66 5.65 -3.25 -0.23
CA ASP A 66 4.42 -3.07 -1.01
C ASP A 66 3.17 -2.95 -0.11
N ALA A 67 2.03 -2.60 -0.70
CA ALA A 67 0.75 -2.52 0.03
C ALA A 67 0.30 -3.83 0.69
N CYS A 68 0.86 -4.98 0.29
CA CYS A 68 0.60 -6.29 0.91
C CYS A 68 1.57 -6.60 2.07
N GLY A 69 2.51 -5.72 2.38
CA GLY A 69 3.53 -5.94 3.40
C GLY A 69 4.70 -6.81 2.94
N VAL A 70 4.88 -7.00 1.63
CA VAL A 70 6.04 -7.74 1.10
C VAL A 70 7.23 -6.81 1.04
N HIS A 71 8.31 -7.21 1.71
CA HIS A 71 9.58 -6.49 1.74
C HIS A 71 10.49 -6.91 0.58
N ARG A 72 11.11 -5.93 -0.06
CA ARG A 72 12.24 -6.16 -0.98
C ARG A 72 13.34 -5.14 -0.75
N VAL A 73 14.58 -5.58 -0.83
CA VAL A 73 15.73 -4.67 -0.77
C VAL A 73 15.77 -3.81 -2.03
N LEU A 74 16.06 -2.51 -1.89
CA LEU A 74 16.24 -1.62 -3.04
C LEU A 74 17.37 -2.10 -3.95
N THR A 75 17.12 -2.11 -5.25
CA THR A 75 18.16 -2.29 -6.25
C THR A 75 19.11 -1.10 -6.28
N TRP A 76 20.28 -1.26 -6.89
CA TRP A 76 21.26 -0.17 -7.03
C TRP A 76 20.66 1.03 -7.78
N HIS A 77 19.94 0.79 -8.88
CA HIS A 77 19.28 1.84 -9.65
C HIS A 77 18.27 2.63 -8.82
N GLU A 78 17.47 1.96 -7.99
CA GLU A 78 16.48 2.63 -7.14
C GLU A 78 17.15 3.46 -6.03
N ARG A 79 18.27 2.98 -5.46
CA ARG A 79 19.05 3.77 -4.49
C ARG A 79 19.61 5.03 -5.13
N VAL A 80 20.15 4.92 -6.34
CA VAL A 80 20.66 6.07 -7.10
C VAL A 80 19.52 7.04 -7.44
N ALA A 81 18.36 6.54 -7.85
CA ALA A 81 17.19 7.38 -8.11
C ALA A 81 16.75 8.15 -6.85
N ILE A 82 16.64 7.48 -5.70
CA ILE A 82 16.30 8.13 -4.42
C ILE A 82 17.33 9.18 -4.04
N TRP A 83 18.62 8.89 -4.26
CA TRP A 83 19.70 9.84 -4.00
C TRP A 83 19.63 11.07 -4.92
N LEU A 84 19.40 10.87 -6.23
CA LEU A 84 19.22 11.95 -7.20
C LEU A 84 17.98 12.82 -6.92
N LEU A 85 16.92 12.20 -6.41
CA LEU A 85 15.69 12.91 -5.99
C LEU A 85 15.83 13.58 -4.61
N GLY A 86 17.02 13.58 -4.01
CA GLY A 86 17.27 14.22 -2.70
C GLY A 86 16.51 13.56 -1.56
N GLY A 87 16.25 12.25 -1.65
CA GLY A 87 15.45 11.51 -0.67
C GLY A 87 13.94 11.69 -0.81
N LYS A 88 13.45 12.46 -1.79
CA LYS A 88 12.02 12.57 -2.08
C LYS A 88 11.54 11.32 -2.82
N LEU A 89 10.72 10.55 -2.13
CA LEU A 89 10.12 9.30 -2.61
C LEU A 89 8.64 9.45 -3.01
N GLU A 90 8.05 10.64 -2.82
CA GLU A 90 6.74 10.97 -3.37
C GLU A 90 6.91 11.64 -4.73
N ILE A 91 6.57 10.92 -5.80
CA ILE A 91 6.22 11.53 -7.08
C ILE A 91 4.75 11.96 -6.95
N ARG A 92 4.50 13.21 -6.57
CA ARG A 92 3.15 13.78 -6.69
C ARG A 92 2.90 14.14 -8.16
N PRO A 93 1.75 13.74 -8.75
CA PRO A 93 1.29 14.30 -10.01
C PRO A 93 0.95 15.79 -9.87
#